data_AF-D0UT75-F1
#
_entry.id   AF-D0UT75-F1
#
_cell.length_a   1.000
_cell.length_b   1.000
_cell.length_c   1.000
_cell.angle_alpha   90.00
_cell.angle_beta   90.00
_cell.angle_gamma   90.00
#
_symmetry.space_group_name_H-M   'P 1'
#
loop_
_entity.id
_entity.type
_entity.pdbx_description
1 polymer ?
#
loop_
_entity_poly.entity_id
_entity_poly.type
_entity_poly.pdbx_seq_one_letter_code
_entity_poly.pdbx_strand_id
1 'polypeptide(L)'
;RMAINAACNELNQVWMESGVSENAVSGHIQFVIPGETACFSCAPPLVVASNIDEKTLKKDGVCAASLPTTMGIVAGFLVQNVLKYLLNFGSVNYYLGYNALQDFFPSMVLRPNANCDDSYCRKRQKEFQEREALKPKEVPVEETKEEVVHTD
;
A
#
# COMPACT_ATOMS: atom_id res chain seq x y z
N ARG A 1 1.89 -3.47 12.93
CA ARG A 1 1.06 -3.19 11.73
C ARG A 1 -0.43 -3.28 12.04
N MET A 2 -0.92 -4.38 12.63
CA MET A 2 -2.35 -4.55 12.98
C MET A 2 -2.95 -3.43 13.85
N ALA A 3 -2.22 -2.93 14.86
CA ALA A 3 -2.71 -1.83 15.70
C ALA A 3 -2.96 -0.52 14.92
N ILE A 4 -2.03 -0.17 14.01
CA ILE A 4 -2.17 1.00 13.12
C ILE A 4 -3.36 0.79 12.18
N ASN A 5 -3.48 -0.40 11.60
CA ASN A 5 -4.59 -0.74 10.71
C ASN A 5 -5.96 -0.55 11.39
N ALA A 6 -6.11 -1.07 12.61
CA ALA A 6 -7.36 -0.95 13.37
C ALA A 6 -7.71 0.53 13.63
N ALA A 7 -6.74 1.33 14.13
CA ALA A 7 -6.93 2.75 14.37
C ALA A 7 -7.28 3.52 13.09
N CYS A 8 -6.57 3.24 11.98
CA CYS A 8 -6.81 3.91 10.71
C CYS A 8 -8.18 3.54 10.10
N ASN A 9 -8.62 2.29 10.19
CA ASN A 9 -9.96 1.90 9.74
C ASN A 9 -11.05 2.55 10.59
N GLU A 10 -10.86 2.60 11.91
CA GLU A 10 -11.77 3.26 12.84
C GLU A 10 -11.89 4.76 12.54
N LEU A 11 -10.77 5.46 12.39
CA LEU A 11 -10.72 6.91 12.13
C LEU A 11 -10.92 7.29 10.66
N ASN A 12 -11.01 6.31 9.75
CA ASN A 12 -10.97 6.53 8.30
C ASN A 12 -9.72 7.30 7.83
N GLN A 13 -8.58 7.05 8.48
CA GLN A 13 -7.32 7.73 8.20
C GLN A 13 -6.56 7.02 7.08
N VAL A 14 -6.25 7.76 6.03
CA VAL A 14 -5.36 7.32 4.95
C VAL A 14 -3.93 7.18 5.47
N TRP A 15 -3.25 6.10 5.11
CA TRP A 15 -1.87 5.83 5.55
C TRP A 15 -1.08 5.01 4.53
N MET A 16 0.25 4.96 4.70
CA MET A 16 1.14 4.12 3.91
C MET A 16 1.91 3.17 4.82
N GLU A 17 2.00 1.92 4.40
CA GLU A 17 2.77 0.87 5.06
C GLU A 17 4.03 0.57 4.24
N SER A 18 5.10 0.18 4.92
CA SER A 18 6.33 -0.28 4.26
C SER A 18 6.95 -1.48 4.97
N GLY A 19 7.59 -2.33 4.19
CA GLY A 19 8.24 -3.54 4.66
C GLY A 19 9.54 -3.81 3.93
N VAL A 20 10.46 -4.47 4.65
CA VAL A 20 11.68 -5.07 4.11
C VAL A 20 11.70 -6.51 4.61
N SER A 21 12.12 -7.45 3.75
CA SER A 21 12.21 -8.86 4.10
C SER A 21 13.37 -9.16 5.05
N GLU A 22 13.27 -10.28 5.77
CA GLU A 22 14.28 -10.69 6.74
C GLU A 22 15.65 -11.02 6.13
N ASN A 23 15.70 -11.30 4.82
CA ASN A 23 16.94 -11.53 4.08
C ASN A 23 17.47 -10.27 3.38
N ALA A 24 16.82 -9.12 3.58
CA ALA A 24 17.17 -7.81 3.04
C ALA A 24 17.20 -7.68 1.50
N VAL A 25 16.70 -8.65 0.74
CA VAL A 25 16.73 -8.60 -0.74
C VAL A 25 15.36 -8.29 -1.37
N SER A 26 14.37 -7.94 -0.55
CA SER A 26 13.09 -7.45 -1.05
C SER A 26 12.44 -6.48 -0.08
N GLY A 27 11.51 -5.69 -0.60
CA GLY A 27 10.69 -4.79 0.19
C GLY A 27 9.49 -4.29 -0.59
N HIS A 28 8.65 -3.48 0.05
CA HIS A 28 7.47 -2.92 -0.58
C HIS A 28 6.98 -1.66 0.15
N ILE A 29 6.15 -0.91 -0.56
CA ILE A 29 5.27 0.10 0.03
C ILE A 29 3.82 -0.20 -0.38
N GLN A 30 2.87 0.10 0.50
CA GLN A 30 1.45 -0.05 0.22
C GLN A 30 0.70 1.20 0.69
N PHE A 31 -0.16 1.71 -0.18
CA PHE A 31 -1.02 2.85 0.10
C PHE A 31 -2.42 2.38 0.48
N VAL A 32 -2.84 2.71 1.69
CA VAL A 32 -4.07 2.24 2.30
C VAL A 32 -5.05 3.39 2.46
N ILE A 33 -6.12 3.32 1.68
CA ILE A 33 -7.31 4.18 1.80
C ILE A 33 -8.42 3.27 2.34
N PRO A 34 -8.81 3.41 3.63
CA PRO A 34 -9.83 2.56 4.22
C PRO A 34 -11.12 2.52 3.38
N GLY A 35 -11.53 1.32 2.98
CA GLY A 35 -12.72 1.10 2.17
C GLY A 35 -12.50 1.09 0.65
N GLU A 36 -11.44 1.71 0.15
CA GLU A 36 -11.14 1.81 -1.28
C GLU A 36 -10.03 0.84 -1.72
N THR A 37 -8.97 0.71 -0.90
CA THR A 37 -7.87 -0.24 -1.12
C THR A 37 -7.78 -1.24 0.03
N ALA A 38 -7.09 -2.35 -0.19
CA ALA A 38 -6.90 -3.38 0.82
C ALA A 38 -6.25 -2.80 2.09
N CYS A 39 -6.93 -2.93 3.23
CA CYS A 39 -6.31 -2.73 4.53
C CYS A 39 -5.39 -3.91 4.87
N PHE A 40 -4.57 -3.79 5.92
CA PHE A 40 -3.62 -4.82 6.31
C PHE A 40 -4.29 -6.13 6.75
N SER A 41 -5.54 -6.06 7.24
CA SER A 41 -6.35 -7.24 7.59
C SER A 41 -7.12 -7.86 6.42
N CYS A 42 -7.08 -7.26 5.21
CA CYS A 42 -7.73 -7.85 4.04
C CYS A 42 -6.98 -9.08 3.51
N ALA A 43 -5.66 -9.07 3.63
CA ALA A 43 -4.76 -10.15 3.23
C ALA A 43 -3.66 -10.32 4.29
N PRO A 44 -4.01 -10.78 5.51
CA PRO A 44 -3.06 -10.91 6.59
C PRO A 44 -2.00 -11.98 6.26
N PRO A 45 -0.75 -11.80 6.69
CA PRO A 45 0.25 -12.85 6.55
C PRO A 45 -0.17 -14.10 7.36
N LEU A 46 0.30 -15.28 6.94
CA LEU A 46 -0.11 -16.58 7.48
C LEU A 46 -0.04 -16.66 9.02
N VAL A 47 1.00 -16.06 9.59
CA VAL A 47 1.21 -15.95 11.05
C VAL A 47 0.05 -15.29 11.77
N VAL A 48 -0.41 -14.16 11.23
CA VAL A 48 -1.51 -13.40 11.80
C VAL A 48 -2.81 -14.16 11.60
N ALA A 49 -3.01 -14.72 10.40
CA ALA A 49 -4.20 -15.52 10.09
C ALA A 49 -4.33 -16.78 10.96
N SER A 50 -3.20 -17.38 11.36
CA SER A 50 -3.16 -18.60 12.17
C SER A 50 -3.15 -18.35 13.69
N ASN A 51 -3.23 -17.09 14.13
CA ASN A 51 -3.09 -16.68 15.54
C ASN A 51 -1.83 -17.24 16.23
N ILE A 52 -0.75 -17.40 15.45
CA ILE A 52 0.55 -17.82 15.98
C ILE A 52 1.25 -16.57 16.50
N ASP A 53 1.74 -16.60 17.74
CA ASP A 53 2.53 -15.50 18.29
C ASP A 53 3.82 -15.34 17.47
N GLU A 54 4.02 -14.17 16.87
CA GLU A 54 5.22 -13.80 16.10
C GLU A 54 6.52 -14.09 16.88
N LYS A 55 6.48 -14.00 18.22
CA LYS A 55 7.63 -14.32 19.08
C LYS A 55 8.10 -15.76 18.95
N THR A 56 7.20 -16.69 18.60
CA THR A 56 7.53 -18.12 18.45
C THR A 56 8.34 -18.41 17.18
N LEU A 57 8.33 -17.52 16.19
CA LEU A 57 9.13 -17.64 14.97
C LEU A 57 10.51 -17.00 15.12
N LYS A 58 10.65 -16.06 16.06
CA LYS A 58 11.92 -15.42 16.35
C LYS A 58 12.79 -16.39 17.18
N LYS A 59 13.91 -16.84 16.59
CA LYS A 59 14.94 -17.54 17.36
C LYS A 59 15.81 -16.54 18.10
N ASP A 60 15.92 -16.70 19.42
CA ASP A 60 16.82 -15.89 20.23
C ASP A 60 18.27 -16.01 19.73
N GLY A 61 18.95 -14.87 19.60
CA GLY A 61 20.32 -14.79 19.10
C GLY A 61 20.47 -14.70 17.58
N VAL A 62 19.37 -14.73 16.80
CA VAL A 62 19.40 -14.53 15.34
C VAL A 62 18.80 -13.17 14.99
N CYS A 63 19.52 -12.36 14.23
CA CYS A 63 19.01 -11.11 13.66
C CYS A 63 18.52 -11.32 12.23
N ALA A 64 17.49 -10.57 11.84
CA ALA A 64 17.17 -10.38 10.43
C ALA A 64 18.37 -9.72 9.74
N ALA A 65 18.70 -10.15 8.53
CA ALA A 65 19.66 -9.44 7.71
C ALA A 65 19.10 -8.05 7.43
N SER A 66 19.98 -7.05 7.49
CA SER A 66 19.61 -5.66 7.22
C SER A 66 20.68 -5.06 6.33
N LEU A 67 20.28 -4.65 5.13
CA LEU A 67 21.16 -4.00 4.17
C LEU A 67 20.72 -2.53 4.01
N PRO A 68 21.60 -1.55 4.26
CA PRO A 68 21.24 -0.13 4.18
C PRO A 68 20.70 0.30 2.82
N THR A 69 21.12 -0.39 1.75
CA THR A 69 20.66 -0.13 0.38
C THR A 69 19.16 -0.39 0.23
N THR A 70 18.68 -1.57 0.65
CA THR A 70 17.26 -1.94 0.56
C THR A 70 16.39 -1.02 1.42
N MET A 71 16.86 -0.68 2.62
CA MET A 71 16.17 0.28 3.48
C MET A 71 16.09 1.68 2.84
N GLY A 72 17.19 2.16 2.25
CA GLY A 72 17.23 3.44 1.56
C GLY A 72 16.30 3.49 0.34
N ILE A 73 16.26 2.44 -0.46
CA ILE A 73 15.38 2.32 -1.62
C ILE A 73 13.91 2.34 -1.19
N VAL A 74 13.52 1.51 -0.21
CA VAL A 74 12.13 1.44 0.27
C VAL A 74 11.70 2.76 0.92
N ALA A 75 12.57 3.41 1.70
CA ALA A 75 12.30 4.73 2.26
C ALA A 75 12.15 5.80 1.17
N GLY A 76 13.00 5.76 0.14
CA GLY A 76 12.90 6.64 -1.03
C GLY A 76 11.57 6.48 -1.76
N PHE A 77 11.14 5.24 -2.02
CA PHE A 77 9.83 4.96 -2.60
C PHE A 77 8.68 5.47 -1.73
N LEU A 78 8.75 5.24 -0.43
CA LEU A 78 7.71 5.66 0.51
C LEU A 78 7.53 7.18 0.47
N VAL A 79 8.62 7.95 0.66
CA VAL A 79 8.58 9.41 0.66
C VAL A 79 8.15 9.95 -0.70
N GLN A 80 8.66 9.37 -1.80
CA GLN A 80 8.25 9.78 -3.14
C GLN A 80 6.74 9.57 -3.36
N ASN A 81 6.17 8.49 -2.83
CA ASN A 81 4.73 8.24 -2.92
C ASN A 81 3.91 9.20 -2.05
N VAL A 82 4.41 9.54 -0.86
CA VAL A 82 3.82 10.57 0.00
C VAL A 82 3.80 11.93 -0.70
N LEU A 83 4.90 12.33 -1.33
CA LEU A 83 4.99 13.60 -2.07
C LEU A 83 4.00 13.63 -3.23
N LYS A 84 3.98 12.57 -4.07
CA LYS A 84 3.00 12.46 -5.17
C LYS A 84 1.56 12.59 -4.68
N TYR A 85 1.24 11.98 -3.55
CA TYR A 85 -0.09 12.02 -2.95
C TYR A 85 -0.45 13.41 -2.40
N LEU A 86 0.43 14.03 -1.60
CA LEU A 86 0.16 15.30 -0.93
C LEU A 86 0.22 16.52 -1.87
N LEU A 87 1.06 16.44 -2.90
CA LEU A 87 1.30 17.54 -3.85
C LEU A 87 0.61 17.32 -5.20
N ASN A 88 -0.18 16.25 -5.33
CA ASN A 88 -1.00 15.94 -6.52
C ASN A 88 -0.23 15.96 -7.85
N PHE A 89 0.96 15.35 -7.89
CA PHE A 89 1.75 15.21 -9.12
C PHE A 89 2.09 13.75 -9.42
N GLY A 90 2.30 13.45 -10.70
CA GLY A 90 2.57 12.09 -11.18
C GLY A 90 1.44 11.11 -10.80
N SER A 91 1.77 9.82 -10.74
CA SER A 91 0.81 8.76 -10.40
C SER A 91 1.16 8.13 -9.06
N VAL A 92 0.23 8.14 -8.10
CA VAL A 92 0.40 7.47 -6.80
C VAL A 92 0.34 5.96 -6.99
N ASN A 93 1.29 5.23 -6.40
CA ASN A 93 1.29 3.77 -6.40
C ASN A 93 0.47 3.25 -5.21
N TYR A 94 -0.44 2.31 -5.49
CA TYR A 94 -1.24 1.63 -4.47
C TYR A 94 -0.47 0.50 -3.79
N TYR A 95 0.35 -0.21 -4.56
CA TYR A 95 1.35 -1.13 -4.07
C TYR A 95 2.56 -1.03 -5.00
N LEU A 96 3.77 -0.98 -4.44
CA LEU A 96 5.00 -1.07 -5.19
C LEU A 96 5.94 -2.02 -4.45
N GLY A 97 6.24 -3.15 -5.09
CA GLY A 97 7.25 -4.09 -4.61
C GLY A 97 8.64 -3.76 -5.13
N TYR A 98 9.64 -4.31 -4.46
CA TYR A 98 11.05 -4.28 -4.85
C TYR A 98 11.67 -5.66 -4.62
N ASN A 99 12.25 -6.24 -5.67
CA ASN A 99 13.06 -7.44 -5.61
C ASN A 99 14.49 -7.09 -6.07
N ALA A 100 15.42 -7.05 -5.12
CA ALA A 100 16.80 -6.65 -5.33
C ALA A 100 17.61 -7.70 -6.12
N LEU A 101 17.18 -8.95 -6.17
CA LEU A 101 17.90 -10.01 -6.89
C LEU A 101 17.70 -9.93 -8.41
N GLN A 102 16.59 -9.32 -8.85
CA GLN A 102 16.19 -9.27 -10.25
C GLN A 102 15.95 -7.85 -10.75
N ASP A 103 16.28 -6.84 -9.93
CA ASP A 103 15.98 -5.42 -10.17
C ASP A 103 14.53 -5.21 -10.65
N PHE A 104 13.59 -5.88 -9.99
CA PHE A 104 12.20 -5.93 -10.41
C PHE A 104 11.30 -5.14 -9.46
N PHE A 105 10.41 -4.32 -10.05
CA PHE A 105 9.57 -3.36 -9.34
C PHE A 105 8.08 -3.52 -9.72
N PRO A 106 7.38 -4.55 -9.21
CA PRO A 106 5.98 -4.78 -9.55
C PRO A 106 5.07 -3.72 -8.92
N SER A 107 4.14 -3.17 -9.70
CA SER A 107 3.06 -2.32 -9.21
C SER A 107 1.72 -3.03 -9.37
N MET A 108 0.83 -2.87 -8.39
CA MET A 108 -0.52 -3.44 -8.45
C MET A 108 -1.49 -2.65 -7.57
N VAL A 109 -2.77 -2.95 -7.70
CA VAL A 109 -3.83 -2.40 -6.83
C VAL A 109 -4.46 -3.54 -6.05
N LEU A 110 -4.26 -3.54 -4.74
CA LEU A 110 -4.89 -4.50 -3.85
C LEU A 110 -6.28 -3.99 -3.46
N ARG A 111 -7.32 -4.76 -3.79
CA ARG A 111 -8.72 -4.40 -3.48
C ARG A 111 -9.13 -4.90 -2.08
N PRO A 112 -10.06 -4.20 -1.41
CA PRO A 112 -10.59 -4.65 -0.12
C PRO A 112 -11.22 -6.04 -0.19
N ASN A 113 -11.05 -6.82 0.87
CA ASN A 113 -11.77 -8.07 1.05
C ASN A 113 -13.16 -7.76 1.61
N ALA A 114 -14.22 -8.15 0.90
CA ALA A 114 -15.62 -7.98 1.33
C ALA A 114 -15.91 -8.65 2.69
N ASN A 115 -15.16 -9.70 3.03
CA ASN A 115 -15.25 -10.45 4.28
C ASN A 115 -14.05 -10.19 5.20
N CYS A 116 -13.35 -9.05 5.05
CA CYS A 116 -12.23 -8.65 5.93
C CYS A 116 -12.65 -8.74 7.41
N ASP A 117 -11.81 -9.30 8.28
CA ASP A 117 -12.15 -9.53 9.70
C ASP A 117 -12.46 -8.23 10.47
N ASP A 118 -11.82 -7.13 10.08
CA ASP A 118 -12.03 -5.80 10.66
C ASP A 118 -13.41 -5.23 10.25
N SER A 119 -14.29 -5.06 11.23
CA SER A 119 -15.63 -4.51 11.03
C SER A 119 -15.64 -3.09 10.51
N TYR A 120 -14.67 -2.26 10.92
CA TYR A 120 -14.55 -0.90 10.41
C TYR A 120 -14.12 -0.91 8.95
N CYS A 121 -13.23 -1.82 8.54
CA CYS A 121 -12.90 -1.99 7.12
C CYS A 121 -14.16 -2.24 6.28
N ARG A 122 -15.01 -3.21 6.69
CA ARG A 122 -16.28 -3.50 5.99
C ARG A 122 -17.24 -2.31 5.99
N LYS A 123 -17.27 -1.52 7.07
CA LYS A 123 -18.05 -0.28 7.14
C LYS A 123 -17.54 0.75 6.12
N ARG A 124 -16.23 1.01 6.07
CA ARG A 124 -15.63 1.97 5.13
C ARG A 124 -15.82 1.54 3.67
N GLN A 125 -15.83 0.24 3.38
CA GLN A 125 -16.13 -0.28 2.04
C GLN A 125 -17.54 0.11 1.57
N LYS A 126 -18.54 0.04 2.46
CA LYS A 126 -19.91 0.47 2.14
C LYS A 126 -19.99 1.97 1.89
N GLU A 127 -19.38 2.77 2.77
CA GLU A 127 -19.29 4.23 2.62
C GLU A 127 -18.61 4.63 1.31
N PHE A 128 -17.55 3.91 0.91
CA PHE A 128 -16.89 4.10 -0.37
C PHE A 128 -17.82 3.79 -1.55
N GLN A 129 -18.51 2.65 -1.53
CA GLN A 129 -19.44 2.26 -2.59
C GLN A 129 -20.59 3.25 -2.75
N GLU A 130 -21.15 3.74 -1.64
CA GLU A 130 -22.20 4.77 -1.64
C GLU A 130 -21.68 6.08 -2.26
N ARG A 131 -20.47 6.50 -1.89
CA ARG A 131 -19.82 7.69 -2.47
C ARG A 131 -19.57 7.53 -3.97
N GLU A 132 -19.07 6.38 -4.43
CA GLU A 132 -18.84 6.13 -5.85
C GLU A 132 -20.16 6.08 -6.64
N ALA A 133 -21.22 5.52 -6.08
CA ALA A 133 -22.54 5.49 -6.72
C ALA A 133 -23.17 6.88 -6.89
N LEU A 134 -22.81 7.83 -6.02
CA LEU A 134 -23.26 9.23 -6.08
C LEU A 134 -22.42 10.08 -7.05
N LYS A 135 -21.26 9.60 -7.53
CA LYS A 135 -20.46 10.36 -8.48
C LYS A 135 -21.22 10.48 -9.81
N PRO A 136 -21.28 11.68 -10.41
CA PRO A 136 -21.79 11.84 -11.76
C PRO A 136 -20.98 10.94 -12.71
N LYS A 137 -21.67 10.25 -13.64
CA LYS A 137 -20.96 9.50 -14.68
C LYS A 137 -20.07 10.47 -15.47
N GLU A 138 -18.77 10.20 -15.48
CA GLU A 138 -17.80 11.03 -16.20
C GLU A 138 -18.16 11.06 -17.70
N VAL A 139 -18.30 12.28 -18.23
CA VAL A 139 -18.32 12.51 -19.67
C VAL A 139 -16.89 12.28 -20.16
N PRO A 140 -16.64 11.53 -21.26
CA PRO A 140 -15.29 11.29 -21.74
C PRO A 140 -14.62 12.63 -22.03
N VAL A 141 -13.60 12.98 -21.23
CA VAL A 141 -12.71 14.09 -21.56
C VAL A 141 -11.78 13.56 -22.64
N GLU A 142 -11.91 14.08 -23.86
CA GLU A 142 -10.95 13.79 -24.92
C GLU A 142 -9.55 14.21 -24.43
N GLU A 143 -8.61 13.27 -24.43
CA GLU A 143 -7.20 13.55 -24.17
C GLU A 143 -6.71 14.54 -25.24
N THR A 144 -6.68 15.83 -24.90
CA THR A 144 -5.92 16.83 -25.65
C THR A 144 -4.45 16.42 -25.57
N LYS A 145 -3.95 15.76 -26.62
CA LYS A 145 -2.52 15.53 -26.80
C LYS A 145 -1.84 16.89 -26.81
N GLU A 146 -1.00 17.13 -25.80
CA GLU A 146 -0.11 18.30 -25.81
C GLU A 146 0.71 18.26 -27.10
N GLU A 147 0.61 19.31 -27.89
CA GLU A 147 1.32 19.43 -29.15
C GLU A 147 2.81 19.65 -28.83
N VAL A 148 3.66 18.68 -29.17
CA VAL A 148 5.10 18.77 -28.95
C VAL A 148 5.69 19.75 -29.97
N VAL A 149 5.96 20.97 -29.54
CA VAL A 149 6.64 21.98 -30.37
C VAL A 149 8.14 21.69 -30.35
N HIS A 150 8.71 21.35 -31.51
CA HIS A 150 10.16 21.27 -31.68
C HIS A 150 10.71 22.65 -32.07
N THR A 151 11.72 23.13 -31.34
CA THR A 151 12.53 24.28 -31.76
C THR A 151 13.66 23.79 -32.67
N ASP A 152 13.75 24.35 -33.88
CA ASP A 152 14.83 24.10 -34.85
C ASP A 152 16.24 24.36 -34.31
#